data_AF-A0A952VTQ9-F1
#
_entry.id   AF-A0A952VTQ9-F1
#
_cell.length_a   1.000
_cell.length_b   1.000
_cell.length_c   1.000
_cell.angle_alpha   90.00
_cell.angle_beta   90.00
_cell.angle_gamma   90.00
#
_symmetry.space_group_name_H-M   'P 1'
#
loop_
_entity.id
_entity.type
_entity.pdbx_description
1 polymer ?
#
loop_
_entity_poly.entity_id
_entity_poly.type
_entity_poly.pdbx_seq_one_letter_code
_entity_poly.pdbx_strand_id
1 'polypeptide(L)'
;MKSPAPRFVRHEVLIKFKDGISQERIASILKENGIDVIAEIQRGRLYHVRILDDRSVESAIAQLTSYQEVEYAEPNYRYETQK
;
A
#
# COMPACT_ATOMS: atom_id res chain seq x y z
N MET A 1 25.12 -1.25 -18.43
CA MET A 1 23.90 -0.43 -18.65
C MET A 1 23.22 -0.21 -17.31
N LYS A 2 22.92 1.03 -16.91
CA LYS A 2 22.14 1.29 -15.69
C LYS A 2 20.67 1.06 -16.04
N SER A 3 20.00 0.13 -15.37
CA SER A 3 18.55 -0.03 -15.51
C SER A 3 17.86 1.28 -15.11
N PRO A 4 16.79 1.70 -15.81
CA PRO A 4 16.05 2.89 -15.43
C PRO A 4 15.58 2.75 -13.97
N ALA A 5 15.61 3.86 -13.23
CA ALA A 5 15.10 3.87 -11.86
C ALA A 5 13.63 3.38 -11.88
N PRO A 6 13.22 2.52 -10.93
CA PRO A 6 11.85 2.06 -10.86
C PRO A 6 10.91 3.27 -10.68
N ARG A 7 9.80 3.26 -11.43
CA ARG A 7 8.80 4.36 -11.42
C ARG A 7 8.10 4.51 -10.06
N PHE A 8 8.17 3.49 -9.21
CA PHE A 8 7.59 3.44 -7.88
C PHE A 8 8.61 2.95 -6.85
N VAL A 9 8.36 3.25 -5.57
CA VAL A 9 9.19 2.82 -4.44
C VAL A 9 9.00 1.32 -4.21
N ARG A 10 10.10 0.56 -4.09
CA ARG A 10 10.03 -0.87 -3.81
C ARG A 10 9.40 -1.11 -2.44
N HIS A 11 8.61 -2.17 -2.34
CA HIS A 11 7.92 -2.62 -1.12
C HIS A 11 6.98 -1.58 -0.51
N GLU A 12 6.53 -0.57 -1.26
CA GLU A 12 5.59 0.43 -0.76
C GLU A 12 4.33 0.51 -1.60
N VAL A 13 3.19 0.55 -0.92
CA VAL A 13 1.84 0.54 -1.51
C VAL A 13 1.00 1.63 -0.85
N LEU A 14 0.11 2.23 -1.62
CA LEU A 14 -0.99 3.03 -1.12
C LEU A 14 -2.25 2.16 -1.10
N ILE A 15 -2.88 2.01 0.05
CA ILE A 15 -4.07 1.16 0.24
C ILE A 15 -5.20 2.02 0.76
N LYS A 16 -6.32 2.06 0.04
CA LYS A 16 -7.54 2.70 0.50
C LYS A 16 -8.57 1.65 0.91
N PHE A 17 -9.12 1.78 2.11
CA PHE A 17 -10.23 0.97 2.59
C PHE A 17 -11.57 1.65 2.29
N LYS A 18 -12.60 0.84 2.09
CA LYS A 18 -13.98 1.29 1.90
C LYS A 18 -14.49 2.01 3.15
N ASP A 19 -15.59 2.75 2.98
CA ASP A 19 -16.23 3.44 4.08
C ASP A 19 -16.85 2.48 5.10
N GLY A 20 -16.79 2.87 6.38
CA GLY A 20 -17.40 2.12 7.49
C GLY A 20 -16.58 0.92 7.98
N ILE A 21 -15.39 0.67 7.44
CA ILE A 21 -14.50 -0.38 7.96
C ILE A 21 -13.89 0.08 9.28
N SER A 22 -13.97 -0.77 10.30
CA SER A 22 -13.42 -0.47 11.63
C SER A 22 -11.89 -0.48 11.62
N GLN A 23 -11.29 0.31 12.51
CA GLN A 23 -9.83 0.40 12.62
C GLN A 23 -9.21 -0.94 13.05
N GLU A 24 -9.91 -1.71 13.86
CA GLU A 24 -9.49 -3.06 14.27
C GLU A 24 -9.44 -4.01 13.08
N ARG A 25 -10.43 -3.93 12.17
CA ARG A 25 -10.44 -4.76 10.96
C ARG A 25 -9.31 -4.36 10.01
N ILE A 26 -9.08 -3.06 9.82
CA ILE A 26 -7.95 -2.54 9.04
C ILE A 26 -6.63 -3.06 9.61
N ALA A 27 -6.41 -2.90 10.91
CA ALA A 27 -5.20 -3.35 11.59
C ALA A 27 -4.99 -4.87 11.44
N SER A 28 -6.06 -5.67 11.52
CA SER A 28 -6.00 -7.12 11.29
C SER A 28 -5.52 -7.45 9.87
N ILE A 29 -6.12 -6.82 8.85
CA ILE A 29 -5.74 -7.05 7.45
C ILE A 29 -4.28 -6.68 7.21
N LEU A 30 -3.82 -5.52 7.70
CA LEU A 30 -2.43 -5.10 7.55
C LEU A 30 -1.47 -6.08 8.23
N LYS A 31 -1.78 -6.51 9.46
CA LYS A 31 -0.97 -7.49 10.20
C LYS A 31 -0.93 -8.85 9.51
N GLU A 32 -2.07 -9.38 9.06
CA GLU A 32 -2.18 -10.65 8.34
C GLU A 32 -1.32 -10.66 7.06
N ASN A 33 -1.14 -9.49 6.45
CA ASN A 33 -0.35 -9.33 5.24
C ASN A 33 1.11 -8.96 5.52
N GLY A 34 1.59 -8.91 6.76
CA GLY A 34 2.98 -8.54 7.05
C GLY A 34 3.30 -7.13 6.57
N ILE A 35 2.45 -6.16 6.91
CA ILE A 35 2.54 -4.78 6.48
C ILE A 35 2.75 -3.85 7.68
N ASP A 36 3.70 -2.92 7.54
CA ASP A 36 3.91 -1.79 8.44
C ASP A 36 3.32 -0.50 7.87
N VAL A 37 2.69 0.31 8.72
CA VAL A 37 2.16 1.63 8.34
C VAL A 37 3.28 2.66 8.40
N ILE A 38 3.56 3.32 7.27
CA ILE A 38 4.45 4.48 7.22
C ILE A 38 3.67 5.74 7.58
N ALA A 39 2.48 5.91 7.00
CA ALA A 39 1.62 7.05 7.27
C ALA A 39 0.15 6.71 7.06
N GLU A 40 -0.69 7.33 7.88
CA GLU A 40 -2.14 7.36 7.72
C GLU A 40 -2.57 8.68 7.06
N ILE A 41 -3.46 8.58 6.07
CA ILE A 41 -3.90 9.68 5.23
C ILE A 41 -5.44 9.62 5.13
N GLN A 42 -6.07 10.76 4.84
CA GLN A 42 -7.52 10.88 4.62
C GLN A 42 -8.39 10.34 5.78
N ARG A 43 -8.05 10.68 7.02
CA ARG A 43 -8.80 10.30 8.23
C ARG A 43 -8.92 8.78 8.40
N GLY A 44 -7.81 8.05 8.25
CA GLY A 44 -7.79 6.60 8.50
C GLY A 44 -8.36 5.72 7.41
N ARG A 45 -8.51 6.26 6.20
CA ARG A 45 -9.02 5.51 5.04
C ARG A 45 -7.97 5.18 4.01
N LEU A 46 -6.90 5.99 3.91
CA LEU A 46 -5.79 5.76 2.99
C LEU A 46 -4.51 5.54 3.80
N TYR A 47 -3.78 4.47 3.51
CA TYR A 47 -2.55 4.12 4.18
C TYR A 47 -1.41 4.07 3.19
N HIS A 48 -0.32 4.76 3.51
CA HIS A 48 0.98 4.52 2.92
C HIS A 48 1.69 3.49 3.76
N VAL A 49 2.03 2.36 3.14
CA VAL A 49 2.52 1.19 3.86
C VAL A 49 3.79 0.62 3.26
N ARG A 50 4.51 -0.16 4.08
CA ARG A 50 5.64 -0.98 3.67
C ARG A 50 5.33 -2.46 3.82
N ILE A 51 5.66 -3.24 2.81
CA ILE A 51 5.64 -4.70 2.82
C ILE A 51 6.92 -5.20 3.51
N LEU A 52 6.79 -6.13 4.46
CA LEU A 52 7.91 -6.61 5.27
C LEU A 52 8.61 -7.86 4.72
N ASP A 53 7.98 -8.57 3.78
CA ASP A 53 8.56 -9.70 3.08
C ASP A 53 9.18 -9.28 1.73
N ASP A 54 9.67 -10.27 0.97
CA ASP A 54 10.37 -10.07 -0.30
C ASP A 54 9.43 -10.11 -1.53
N ARG A 55 8.11 -10.14 -1.32
CA ARG A 55 7.16 -10.20 -2.44
C ARG A 55 7.13 -8.88 -3.22
N SER A 56 6.79 -8.99 -4.49
CA SER A 56 6.69 -7.81 -5.35
C SER A 56 5.52 -6.91 -4.97
N VAL A 57 5.60 -5.63 -5.34
CA VAL A 57 4.52 -4.66 -5.14
C VAL A 57 3.23 -5.14 -5.82
N GLU A 58 3.34 -5.71 -7.01
CA GLU A 58 2.23 -6.26 -7.78
C GLU A 58 1.56 -7.44 -7.07
N SER A 59 2.35 -8.35 -6.50
CA SER A 59 1.83 -9.49 -5.73
C SER A 59 1.10 -9.03 -4.46
N ALA A 60 1.67 -8.05 -3.75
CA ALA A 60 1.02 -7.47 -2.59
C ALA A 60 -0.29 -6.77 -2.96
N ILE A 61 -0.32 -6.00 -4.05
CA ILE A 61 -1.56 -5.36 -4.55
C ILE A 61 -2.61 -6.41 -4.90
N ALA A 62 -2.25 -7.48 -5.60
CA ALA A 62 -3.18 -8.56 -5.94
C ALA A 62 -3.80 -9.21 -4.68
N GLN A 63 -2.98 -9.45 -3.65
CA GLN A 63 -3.45 -9.98 -2.38
C GLN A 63 -4.37 -8.99 -1.65
N LEU A 64 -3.97 -7.71 -1.57
CA LEU A 64 -4.72 -6.69 -0.85
C LEU A 64 -6.08 -6.38 -1.52
N THR A 65 -6.10 -6.30 -2.85
CA THR A 65 -7.34 -6.08 -3.62
C THR A 65 -8.32 -7.25 -3.57
N SER A 66 -7.89 -8.42 -3.08
CA SER A 66 -8.79 -9.57 -2.84
C SER A 66 -9.67 -9.40 -1.61
N TYR A 67 -9.32 -8.51 -0.67
CA TYR A 67 -10.13 -8.20 0.49
C TYR A 67 -11.31 -7.32 0.09
N GLN A 68 -12.53 -7.74 0.47
CA GLN A 68 -13.75 -6.97 0.19
C GLN A 68 -13.77 -5.59 0.84
N GLU A 69 -12.96 -5.39 1.90
CA GLU A 69 -12.79 -4.14 2.64
C GLU A 69 -11.94 -3.11 1.89
N VAL A 70 -11.12 -3.54 0.93
CA VAL A 70 -10.22 -2.68 0.16
C VAL A 70 -10.99 -2.06 -1.00
N GLU A 71 -10.89 -0.73 -1.13
CA GLU A 71 -11.44 0.04 -2.25
C GLU A 71 -10.46 0.02 -3.43
N TYR A 72 -9.17 0.27 -3.16
CA TYR A 72 -8.09 0.08 -4.12
C TYR A 72 -6.73 -0.08 -3.42
N ALA A 73 -5.76 -0.64 -4.14
CA ALA A 73 -4.35 -0.61 -3.78
C ALA A 73 -3.49 -0.30 -5.02
N GLU A 74 -2.49 0.57 -4.87
CA GLU A 74 -1.63 1.02 -5.97
C GLU A 74 -0.17 1.21 -5.55
N PRO A 75 0.80 1.16 -6.50
CA PRO A 75 2.20 1.44 -6.19
C PRO A 75 2.42 2.88 -5.70
N ASN A 76 3.38 3.08 -4.80
CA ASN A 76 3.83 4.43 -4.43
C ASN A 76 4.75 5.02 -5.53
N TYR A 77 4.20 5.75 -6.50
CA TYR A 77 4.94 6.35 -7.61
C TYR A 77 5.86 7.50 -7.15
N ARG A 78 7.08 7.52 -7.69
CA ARG A 78 8.01 8.64 -7.51
C ARG A 78 7.67 9.75 -8.50
N TYR A 79 7.38 10.94 -8.00
CA TYR A 79 7.24 12.14 -8.81
C TYR A 79 8.40 13.11 -8.52
N GLU A 80 9.08 13.55 -9.59
CA GLU A 80 10.02 14.66 -9.51
C GLU A 80 9.28 15.94 -9.90
N THR A 81 9.29 16.93 -9.01
CA THR A 81 8.76 18.25 -9.34
C THR A 81 9.77 19.00 -10.18
N GLN A 82 9.34 19.56 -11.31
CA GLN A 82 10.16 20.54 -12.02
C GLN A 82 10.13 21.84 -11.23
N LYS A 83 11.31 22.33 -10.85
CA LYS A 83 11.48 23.67 -10.26
C LYS A 83 11.58 24.71 -11.35
#